data_AF-A0A919RIE9-F1
#
_entry.id   AF-A0A919RIE9-F1
#
_cell.length_a   1.000
_cell.length_b   1.000
_cell.length_c   1.000
_cell.angle_alpha   90.00
_cell.angle_beta   90.00
_cell.angle_gamma   90.00
#
_symmetry.space_group_name_H-M   'P 1'
#
loop_
_entity.id
_entity.type
_entity.pdbx_description
1 polymer ?
#
loop_
_entity_poly.entity_id
_entity_poly.type
_entity_poly.pdbx_seq_one_letter_code
_entity_poly.pdbx_strand_id
1 'polypeptide(L)' 'MARSTYALLVALLPATATVIGIVVLRQVPSLAELAGVGLVVLSVALHRELRTPPAEFSSHIMLIM' A
#
# COMPACT_ATOMS: atom_id res chain seq x y z
N MET A 1 -0.91 14.16 0.97
CA MET A 1 0.03 13.40 1.83
C MET A 1 -0.65 12.38 2.74
N ALA A 2 -1.62 12.77 3.58
CA ALA A 2 -2.24 11.92 4.62
C ALA A 2 -2.69 10.51 4.16
N ARG A 3 -3.43 10.40 3.05
CA ARG A 3 -3.94 9.10 2.55
C ARG A 3 -2.84 8.12 2.15
N SER A 4 -1.73 8.62 1.61
CA SER A 4 -0.63 7.78 1.15
C SER A 4 0.18 7.22 2.34
N THR A 5 0.41 8.04 3.37
CA THR A 5 1.08 7.62 4.60
C THR A 5 0.21 6.63 5.36
N TYR A 6 -1.08 6.91 5.48
CA TYR A 6 -2.05 5.99 6.09
C TYR A 6 -2.07 4.62 5.38
N ALA A 7 -2.09 4.61 4.04
CA ALA A 7 -2.06 3.37 3.27
C ALA A 7 -0.79 2.55 3.53
N LEU A 8 0.37 3.19 3.68
CA LEU A 8 1.61 2.48 4.03
C LEU A 8 1.57 1.94 5.46
N LEU A 9 1.06 2.72 6.42
CA LEU A 9 0.89 2.26 7.81
C LEU A 9 -0.06 1.04 7.91
N VAL A 10 -1.18 1.06 7.18
CA VAL A 10 -2.11 -0.08 7.11
C VAL A 10 -1.48 -1.28 6.41
N ALA A 11 -0.64 -1.07 5.40
CA ALA A 11 0.07 -2.14 4.70
C ALA A 11 1.19 -2.79 5.51
N LEU A 12 1.64 -2.16 6.60
CA LEU A 12 2.54 -2.78 7.57
C LEU A 12 1.82 -3.78 8.47
N LEU A 13 0.49 -3.65 8.63
CA LEU A 13 -0.31 -4.49 9.52
C LEU A 13 -0.21 -6.00 9.22
N PRO A 14 -0.25 -6.45 7.95
CA PRO A 14 -0.02 -7.85 7.60
C PRO A 14 1.37 -8.33 8.05
N ALA A 15 2.41 -7.54 7.81
CA ALA A 15 3.78 -7.90 8.18
C ALA A 15 3.95 -7.99 9.70
N THR A 16 3.41 -7.03 10.45
CA THR A 16 3.46 -7.04 11.92
C THR A 16 2.61 -8.17 12.50
N ALA A 17 1.45 -8.48 11.92
CA ALA A 17 0.63 -9.62 12.33
C ALA A 17 1.39 -10.95 12.17
N THR A 18 2.12 -11.15 11.06
CA THR A 18 2.97 -12.34 10.87
C THR A 18 4.07 -12.42 11.92
N VAL A 19 4.76 -11.32 12.22
CA VAL A 19 5.81 -11.29 13.27
C VAL A 19 5.21 -11.62 14.64
N ILE A 20 4.05 -11.05 14.98
CA ILE A 20 3.36 -11.34 16.24
C ILE A 20 2.95 -12.83 16.29
N GLY A 21 2.42 -13.39 15.21
CA GLY A 21 2.10 -14.82 15.14
C GLY A 21 3.31 -15.72 15.36
N ILE A 22 4.47 -15.34 14.83
CA ILE A 22 5.74 -16.06 15.06
C ILE A 22 6.18 -15.93 16.52
N VAL A 23 6.24 -14.71 17.06
CA VAL A 23 6.85 -14.46 18.39
C VAL A 23 5.94 -14.89 19.53
N VAL A 24 4.65 -14.53 19.47
CA VAL A 24 3.69 -14.74 20.56
C VAL A 24 3.08 -16.12 20.51
N LEU A 25 2.74 -16.59 19.30
CA LEU A 25 2.02 -17.85 19.10
C LEU A 25 2.94 -19.00 18.65
N ARG A 26 4.22 -18.73 18.35
CA ARG A 26 5.17 -19.71 17.79
C ARG A 26 4.67 -20.40 16.53
N GLN A 27 3.85 -19.71 15.75
CA GLN A 27 3.38 -20.21 14.46
C GLN A 27 4.50 -20.15 13.44
N VAL A 28 4.68 -21.25 12.70
CA VAL A 28 5.58 -21.28 11.54
C VAL A 28 4.72 -21.03 10.31
N PRO A 29 4.76 -19.81 9.73
CA PRO A 29 3.97 -19.51 8.55
C PRO A 29 4.42 -20.37 7.38
N SER A 30 3.45 -20.86 6.63
CA SER A 30 3.66 -21.55 5.37
C SER A 30 4.24 -20.62 4.31
N LEU A 31 4.85 -21.20 3.28
CA LEU A 31 5.34 -20.45 2.12
C LEU A 31 4.24 -19.65 1.41
N ALA A 32 3.00 -20.17 1.41
CA ALA A 32 1.86 -19.49 0.82
C ALA A 32 1.48 -18.21 1.58
N GLU A 33 1.52 -18.25 2.92
CA GLU A 33 1.26 -17.08 3.76
C GLU A 33 2.33 -16.01 3.58
N LEU A 34 3.61 -16.41 3.54
CA LEU A 34 4.72 -15.51 3.24
C LEU A 34 4.58 -14.85 1.87
N ALA A 35 4.19 -15.63 0.84
CA ALA A 35 3.92 -15.10 -0.49
C ALA A 35 2.75 -14.10 -0.46
N GLY A 36 1.66 -14.42 0.25
CA GLY A 36 0.50 -13.53 0.40
C GLY A 36 0.88 -12.19 1.06
N VAL A 37 1.63 -12.22 2.17
CA VAL A 37 2.12 -11.00 2.83
C VAL A 37 3.02 -10.19 1.90
N GLY A 38 3.94 -10.86 1.18
CA GLY A 38 4.83 -10.21 0.21
C GLY A 38 4.06 -9.53 -0.92
N LEU A 39 3.01 -10.16 -1.45
CA LEU A 39 2.15 -9.59 -2.48
C LEU A 39 1.39 -8.35 -1.98
N VAL A 40 0.92 -8.35 -0.74
CA VAL A 40 0.25 -7.17 -0.16
C VAL A 40 1.22 -5.99 -0.04
N VAL A 41 2.43 -6.24 0.45
CA VAL A 41 3.47 -5.19 0.54
C VAL A 41 3.83 -4.65 -0.84
N LEU A 42 4.02 -5.53 -1.82
CA LEU A 42 4.33 -5.16 -3.21
C LEU A 42 3.21 -4.35 -3.85
N SER A 43 1.96 -4.78 -3.66
CA SER A 43 0.76 -4.09 -4.15
C SER A 43 0.70 -2.66 -3.64
N VAL A 44 0.89 -2.47 -2.33
CA VAL A 44 0.83 -1.13 -1.73
C VAL A 44 1.97 -0.27 -2.22
N ALA A 45 3.18 -0.81 -2.36
CA ALA A 45 4.33 -0.07 -2.89
C ALA A 45 4.06 0.44 -4.31
N LEU A 46 3.59 -0.45 -5.20
CA LEU A 46 3.30 -0.12 -6.60
C LEU A 46 2.16 0.89 -6.74
N HIS A 47 1.12 0.80 -5.91
CA HIS A 47 -0.04 1.69 -5.98
C HIS A 47 0.25 3.14 -5.55
N ARG A 48 1.43 3.42 -4.97
CA ARG A 48 1.85 4.81 -4.64
C ARG A 48 2.34 5.60 -5.85
N GLU A 49 2.84 4.94 -6.89
CA GLU A 49 3.43 5.61 -8.07
C GLU A 49 2.38 6.04 -9.11
N LEU A 50 1.22 5.38 -9.17
CA LEU A 50 0.20 5.61 -10.20
C LEU A 50 -0.67 6.87 -10.01
N ARG A 51 -0.30 7.80 -9.12
CA ARG A 51 -1.04 9.06 -8.93
C ARG A 51 -0.34 10.24 -9.61
N THR A 52 -0.47 10.31 -10.93
CA THR A 52 -0.22 11.54 -11.71
C THR A 52 -1.51 12.38 -11.74
N PRO A 53 -1.51 13.67 -11.34
CA PRO A 53 -2.69 14.52 -11.47
C PRO A 53 -3.12 14.68 -12.94
N PRO A 54 -4.41 14.79 -13.25
CA PRO A 54 -4.85 15.14 -14.59
C PRO A 54 -4.41 16.58 -14.91
N ALA A 55 -3.50 16.74 -15.87
CA ALA A 55 -3.08 18.03 -16.41
C ALA A 55 -4.18 18.74 -17.23
N GLU A 56 -5.38 18.17 -17.35
CA GLU A 56 -6.42 18.66 -18.26
C GLU A 56 -7.39 19.69 -17.66
N PHE A 57 -7.50 19.80 -16.33
CA PHE A 57 -8.46 20.73 -15.74
C PHE A 57 -8.02 22.20 -15.82
N SER A 58 -6.73 22.46 -16.07
CA SER A 58 -6.18 23.82 -16.19
C SER A 58 -6.34 24.44 -17.58
N SER A 59 -6.49 23.63 -18.64
CA SER A 59 -6.57 24.16 -20.01
C SER A 59 -7.99 24.59 -20.42
N HIS A 60 -9.03 24.01 -19.80
CA HIS A 60 -10.43 24.35 -20.08
C HIS A 60 -10.91 25.65 -19.39
N ILE A 61 -10.28 26.05 -18.27
CA ILE A 61 -10.62 27.29 -17.55
C ILE A 61 -9.99 28.53 -18.20
N MET A 62 -8.87 28.37 -18.92
CA MET A 62 -8.21 29.48 -19.62
C MET A 62 -8.81 29.78 -21.01
N LEU A 63 -9.64 28.88 -21.56
CA LEU A 63 -10.37 29.08 -22.83
C LEU A 63 -11.74 29.76 -22.66
N ILE A 64 -12.19 29.93 -21.42
CA ILE A 64 -13.48 30.54 -21.06
C ILE A 64 -13.34 31.93 -20.41
N MET A 65 -12.15 32.53 -20.48
CA MET A 65 -11.82 33.92 -20.10
C MET A 65 -11.22 34.64 -21.30
#